data_AF-A0AAE5AWS6-F1
#
_entry.id   AF-A0AAE5AWS6-F1
#
_cell.length_a   1.000
_cell.length_b   1.000
_cell.length_c   1.000
_cell.angle_alpha   90.00
_cell.angle_beta   90.00
_cell.angle_gamma   90.00
#
_symmetry.space_group_name_H-M   'P 1'
#
loop_
_entity.id
_entity.type
_entity.pdbx_description
1 polymer ?
#
loop_
_entity_poly.entity_id
_entity_poly.type
_entity_poly.pdbx_seq_one_letter_code
_entity_poly.pdbx_strand_id
1 'polypeptide(L)' 'MKDQCVTVEFPTGNRINEELLAEISAWLSENRDQCGVRIIPTLKEKFGLGNLEAIEAAKRAHALQYGRAL' A
#
# COMPACT_ATOMS: atom_id res chain seq x y z
N MET A 1 -25.13 35.16 -10.09
CA MET A 1 -23.71 34.75 -10.09
C MET A 1 -23.65 33.27 -10.42
N LYS A 2 -22.70 32.81 -11.24
CA LYS A 2 -22.43 31.38 -11.40
C LYS A 2 -21.32 31.05 -10.42
N ASP A 3 -21.69 30.43 -9.30
CA ASP A 3 -20.74 29.87 -8.34
C ASP A 3 -19.98 28.74 -9.02
N GLN A 4 -18.88 29.12 -9.66
CA GLN A 4 -17.91 28.21 -10.23
C GLN A 4 -17.17 27.62 -9.05
N CYS A 5 -17.65 26.46 -8.57
CA CYS A 5 -16.85 25.59 -7.73
C CYS A 5 -15.58 25.29 -8.53
N VAL A 6 -14.50 26.00 -8.19
CA VAL A 6 -13.16 25.64 -8.60
C VAL A 6 -12.96 24.27 -7.98
N THR A 7 -13.16 23.23 -8.77
CA THR A 7 -12.64 21.90 -8.48
C THR A 7 -11.14 22.12 -8.42
N VAL A 8 -10.64 22.42 -7.23
CA VAL A 8 -9.26 22.18 -6.91
C VAL A 8 -9.12 20.68 -7.13
N GLU A 9 -8.65 20.34 -8.33
CA GLU A 9 -7.98 19.09 -8.58
C GLU A 9 -6.78 19.16 -7.65
N PHE A 10 -6.99 18.81 -6.37
CA PHE A 10 -5.92 18.31 -5.55
C PHE A 10 -5.26 17.29 -6.44
N PRO A 11 -3.96 17.41 -6.76
CA PRO A 11 -3.30 16.34 -7.45
C PRO A 11 -3.48 15.15 -6.51
N THR A 12 -4.43 14.27 -6.84
CA THR A 12 -4.53 12.93 -6.28
C THR A 12 -3.37 12.15 -6.89
N GLY A 13 -2.16 12.72 -6.77
CA GLY A 13 -0.87 12.21 -7.18
C GLY A 13 -0.43 11.21 -6.13
N ASN A 14 -1.30 10.23 -5.92
CA ASN A 14 -0.92 8.85 -5.78
C ASN A 14 -2.24 8.06 -5.87
N ARG A 15 -2.76 7.87 -7.09
CA ARG A 15 -3.67 6.75 -7.30
C ARG A 15 -2.86 5.54 -6.89
N ILE A 16 -3.11 5.03 -5.70
CA ILE A 16 -2.61 3.75 -5.26
C ILE A 16 -2.92 2.79 -6.40
N ASN A 17 -1.89 2.33 -7.10
CA ASN A 17 -2.05 1.31 -8.12
C ASN A 17 -2.45 0.05 -7.37
N GLU A 18 -3.75 -0.23 -7.31
CA GLU A 18 -4.28 -1.33 -6.49
C GLU A 18 -3.66 -2.66 -6.87
N GLU A 19 -3.32 -2.84 -8.15
CA GLU A 19 -2.60 -3.98 -8.70
C GLU A 19 -1.18 -4.09 -8.13
N LEU A 20 -0.40 -3.01 -8.15
CA LEU A 20 0.94 -2.96 -7.53
C LEU A 20 0.86 -3.28 -6.03
N LEU A 21 -0.14 -2.73 -5.36
CA LEU A 21 -0.30 -2.92 -3.93
C LEU A 21 -0.74 -4.35 -3.60
N ALA A 22 -1.53 -5.00 -4.46
CA ALA A 22 -1.85 -6.42 -4.36
C ALA A 22 -0.61 -7.32 -4.59
N GLU A 23 0.21 -7.02 -5.60
CA GLU A 23 1.45 -7.75 -5.88
C GLU A 23 2.43 -7.67 -4.70
N ILE A 24 2.64 -6.47 -4.16
CA ILE A 24 3.53 -6.27 -3.00
C ILE A 24 2.99 -6.97 -1.75
N SER A 25 1.67 -6.96 -1.56
CA SER A 25 1.03 -7.64 -0.43
C SER A 25 1.18 -9.17 -0.53
N ALA A 26 1.05 -9.74 -1.72
CA ALA A 26 1.29 -11.16 -1.98
C ALA A 26 2.76 -11.51 -1.74
N TRP A 27 3.68 -10.73 -2.31
CA TRP A 27 5.12 -10.90 -2.10
C TRP A 27 5.49 -10.84 -0.61
N LEU A 28 4.96 -9.87 0.13
CA LEU A 28 5.22 -9.74 1.57
C LEU A 28 4.64 -10.92 2.35
N SER A 29 3.48 -11.44 1.96
CA SER A 29 2.90 -12.62 2.60
C SER A 29 3.83 -13.84 2.50
N GLU A 30 4.51 -14.02 1.38
CA GLU A 30 5.43 -15.13 1.12
C GLU A 30 6.86 -14.89 1.66
N ASN A 31 7.28 -13.63 1.75
CA ASN A 31 8.65 -13.23 2.11
C ASN A 31 8.73 -12.49 3.46
N ARG A 32 7.71 -12.65 4.32
CA ARG A 32 7.60 -11.93 5.58
C ARG A 32 8.78 -12.20 6.51
N ASP A 33 9.22 -13.46 6.60
CA ASP A 33 10.37 -13.86 7.42
C ASP A 33 11.68 -13.17 7.01
N GLN A 34 11.84 -12.85 5.72
CA GLN A 34 13.02 -12.13 5.22
C GLN A 34 13.01 -10.65 5.62
N CYS A 35 11.83 -10.06 5.84
CA CYS A 35 11.68 -8.66 6.27
C CYS A 35 11.89 -8.48 7.79
N GLY A 36 11.75 -9.57 8.57
CA GLY A 36 11.83 -9.54 10.02
C GLY A 36 10.90 -8.49 10.64
N VAL A 37 11.43 -7.66 11.53
CA VAL A 37 10.68 -6.57 12.20
C VAL A 37 10.59 -5.29 11.36
N ARG A 38 11.32 -5.18 10.24
CA ARG A 38 11.45 -3.94 9.45
C ARG A 38 10.59 -3.95 8.18
N ILE A 39 9.34 -4.44 8.29
CA ILE A 39 8.43 -4.57 7.13
C ILE A 39 8.25 -3.24 6.38
N ILE A 40 7.86 -2.16 7.08
CA ILE A 40 7.57 -0.88 6.43
C ILE A 40 8.82 -0.26 5.76
N PRO A 41 9.99 -0.16 6.43
CA PRO A 41 11.23 0.28 5.78
C PRO A 41 11.58 -0.57 4.55
N THR A 42 11.55 -1.90 4.67
CA THR A 42 11.88 -2.81 3.57
C THR A 42 10.97 -2.61 2.37
N LEU A 43 9.66 -2.44 2.58
CA LEU A 43 8.73 -2.19 1.49
C LEU A 43 9.02 -0.86 0.77
N LYS A 44 9.35 0.20 1.53
CA LYS A 44 9.71 1.49 0.96
C LYS A 44 10.99 1.42 0.14
N GLU A 45 12.03 0.78 0.66
CA GLU A 45 13.33 0.66 0.00
C GLU A 45 13.26 -0.24 -1.25
N LYS A 46 12.48 -1.32 -1.18
CA LYS A 46 12.41 -2.33 -2.23
C LYS A 46 11.47 -1.98 -3.37
N PHE A 47 10.36 -1.29 -3.07
CA PHE A 47 9.30 -1.00 -4.04
C PHE A 47 9.08 0.50 -4.24
N GLY A 48 9.88 1.37 -3.63
CA GLY A 48 9.75 2.82 -3.77
C GLY A 48 8.47 3.39 -3.17
N LEU A 49 7.84 2.68 -2.24
CA LEU A 49 6.53 3.05 -1.69
C LEU A 49 6.60 4.32 -0.82
N GLY A 50 5.54 5.10 -0.88
CA GLY A 50 5.21 6.10 0.13
C GLY A 50 4.81 5.45 1.46
N ASN A 51 4.81 6.25 2.53
CA ASN A 51 4.48 5.76 3.88
C ASN A 51 3.09 5.09 3.93
N LEU A 52 2.09 5.70 3.30
CA LEU A 52 0.71 5.17 3.31
C LEU A 52 0.60 3.85 2.53
N GLU A 53 1.28 3.74 1.38
CA GLU A 53 1.25 2.53 0.56
C GLU A 53 1.93 1.36 1.26
N ALA A 54 3.06 1.59 1.92
CA ALA A 54 3.76 0.57 2.67
C ALA A 54 2.90 0.07 3.85
N ILE A 55 2.19 0.97 4.54
CA ILE A 55 1.26 0.59 5.62
C ILE A 55 0.10 -0.24 5.07
N GLU A 56 -0.50 0.18 3.96
CA GLU A 56 -1.63 -0.53 3.38
C GLU A 56 -1.22 -1.92 2.85
N ALA A 57 -0.03 -2.03 2.23
CA ALA A 57 0.49 -3.29 1.74
C ALA A 57 0.80 -4.26 2.88
N ALA A 58 1.35 -3.76 4.00
CA ALA A 58 1.57 -4.56 5.19
C ALA A 58 0.26 -5.05 5.83
N LYS A 59 -0.78 -4.20 5.88
CA LYS A 59 -2.11 -4.58 6.36
C LYS A 59 -2.74 -5.65 5.48
N ARG A 60 -2.69 -5.49 4.15
CA ARG A 60 -3.21 -6.46 3.19
C ARG A 60 -2.45 -7.79 3.26
N ALA A 61 -1.12 -7.77 3.35
CA ALA A 61 -0.32 -8.99 3.54
C ALA A 61 -0.68 -9.73 4.84
N HIS A 62 -0.88 -9.00 5.95
CA HIS A 62 -1.35 -9.59 7.20
C HIS A 62 -2.77 -10.18 7.05
N ALA A 63 -3.68 -9.51 6.33
CA ALA A 63 -5.00 -10.04 6.02
C ALA A 63 -4.93 -11.28 5.11
N LEU A 64 -3.97 -11.40 4.19
CA LEU A 64 -3.77 -12.62 3.40
C LEU A 64 -3.25 -13.78 4.24
N GLN A 65 -2.35 -13.51 5.19
CA GLN A 65 -1.79 -14.52 6.08
C GLN A 65 -2.80 -15.06 7.10
N TYR A 66 -3.64 -14.19 7.67
CA TYR A 66 -4.55 -14.54 8.77
C TYR A 66 -6.04 -14.51 8.40
N GLY A 67 -6.41 -13.87 7.29
CA GLY A 67 -7.78 -13.79 6.78
C GLY A 67 -8.22 -14.99 5.96
N ARG A 68 -7.38 -16.04 5.84
CA ARG A 68 -7.84 -17.39 5.47
C ARG A 68 -8.55 -18.12 6.62
N ALA A 69 -8.83 -17.42 7.72
CA ALA A 69 -9.61 -17.89 8.85
C ALA A 69 -10.84 -16.99 9.06
N LEU A 70 -11.80 -17.05 8.13
CA LEU A 70 -13.23 -16.84 8.39
C LEU A 70 -14.02 -17.73 7.42
#